data_AF-Q2HYQ2-F1
#
_entry.id   AF-Q2HYQ2-F1
#
_cell.length_a   1.000
_cell.length_b   1.000
_cell.length_c   1.000
_cell.angle_alpha   90.00
_cell.angle_beta   90.00
_cell.angle_gamma   90.00
#
_symmetry.space_group_name_H-M   'P 1'
#
loop_
_entity.id
_entity.type
_entity.pdbx_description
1 polymer ?
#
loop_
_entity_poly.entity_id
_entity_poly.type
_entity_poly.pdbx_seq_one_letter_code
_entity_poly.pdbx_strand_id
1 'polypeptide(L)'
;MSTLYSHPEFPEKGPQDINQELMKRVSSNPLKLLMPQHIKRYIKSLWKKKANGQPVTFTDIFGMLIGETLIPGRMDTTLSSMQEKAKLGQCPLPLFTCLHVKPNVSELMFADWVEFSPYEIGMAKYGTFMAPELFGSKFFMGSVVKKYDENPLHYLMGVWGSAFSILFNRVIGVKETTGCSSTMEEELEQIKPEHILGNDTTDNEEEQRRMG
;
A
#
# COMPACT_ATOMS: atom_id res chain seq x y z
N MET A 1 11.41 1.89 4.09
CA MET A 1 11.50 0.54 4.70
C MET A 1 11.72 -0.54 3.66
N SER A 2 10.87 -0.66 2.62
CA SER A 2 11.01 -1.69 1.58
C SER A 2 12.40 -1.73 0.93
N THR A 3 12.97 -0.58 0.58
CA THR A 3 14.33 -0.48 0.00
C THR A 3 15.42 -1.00 0.94
N LEU A 4 15.29 -0.74 2.24
CA LEU A 4 16.28 -1.07 3.27
C LEU A 4 16.25 -2.57 3.58
N TYR A 5 15.07 -3.11 3.92
CA TYR A 5 14.91 -4.51 4.30
C TYR A 5 15.05 -5.48 3.12
N SER A 6 14.89 -5.00 1.87
CA SER A 6 15.22 -5.77 0.66
C SER A 6 16.69 -5.65 0.23
N HIS A 7 17.50 -4.82 0.90
CA HIS A 7 18.90 -4.64 0.51
C HIS A 7 19.70 -5.90 0.88
N PRO A 8 20.48 -6.49 -0.05
CA PRO A 8 21.19 -7.74 0.21
C PRO A 8 22.17 -7.61 1.38
N GLU A 9 22.89 -6.50 1.45
CA GLU A 9 23.91 -6.24 2.49
C GLU A 9 23.35 -5.64 3.78
N PHE A 10 22.04 -5.37 3.90
CA PHE A 10 21.47 -4.98 5.20
C PHE A 10 21.37 -6.22 6.11
N PRO A 11 21.69 -6.17 7.42
CA PRO A 11 22.06 -5.02 8.23
C PRO A 11 23.56 -4.66 8.30
N GLU A 12 24.44 -5.40 7.62
CA GLU A 12 25.89 -5.12 7.62
C GLU A 12 26.19 -3.72 7.07
N LYS A 13 25.56 -3.36 5.94
CA LYS A 13 25.48 -1.98 5.46
C LYS A 13 24.29 -1.27 6.09
N GLY A 14 24.59 -0.15 6.73
CA GLY A 14 23.59 0.69 7.37
C GLY A 14 22.89 1.65 6.39
N PRO A 15 21.98 2.48 6.91
CA PRO A 15 21.29 3.50 6.13
C PRO A 15 22.22 4.50 5.45
N GLN A 16 23.43 4.76 5.99
CA GLN A 16 24.36 5.72 5.38
C GLN A 16 24.73 5.33 3.94
N ASP A 17 25.17 4.10 3.71
CA ASP A 17 25.55 3.62 2.38
C ASP A 17 24.33 3.45 1.47
N ILE A 18 23.25 2.88 2.01
CA ILE A 18 22.03 2.60 1.25
C ILE A 18 21.35 3.91 0.82
N ASN A 19 21.42 4.96 1.64
CA ASN A 19 20.89 6.28 1.29
C ASN A 19 21.68 6.95 0.16
N GLN A 20 23.00 6.71 0.05
CA GLN A 20 23.78 7.21 -1.09
C GLN A 20 23.33 6.56 -2.41
N GLU A 21 23.08 5.25 -2.40
CA GLU A 21 22.52 4.54 -3.55
C GLU A 21 21.12 5.06 -3.88
N LEU A 22 20.27 5.21 -2.87
CA LEU A 22 18.92 5.74 -3.02
C LEU A 22 18.93 7.16 -3.63
N MET A 23 19.80 8.04 -3.13
CA MET A 23 19.96 9.41 -3.62
C MET A 23 20.32 9.43 -5.11
N LYS A 24 21.25 8.57 -5.53
CA LYS A 24 21.61 8.43 -6.95
C LYS A 24 20.43 7.97 -7.79
N ARG A 25 19.61 7.04 -7.30
CA ARG A 25 18.41 6.54 -8.02
C ARG A 25 17.37 7.65 -8.21
N VAL A 26 17.03 8.36 -7.13
CA VAL A 26 15.98 9.40 -7.16
C VAL A 26 16.43 10.72 -7.82
N SER A 27 17.73 10.93 -8.01
CA SER A 27 18.26 12.09 -8.76
C SER A 27 17.85 12.07 -10.24
N SER A 28 17.50 10.90 -10.78
CA SER A 28 16.96 10.77 -12.14
C SER A 28 15.44 10.93 -12.12
N ASN A 29 14.88 11.62 -13.13
CA ASN A 29 13.43 11.78 -13.21
C ASN A 29 12.74 10.41 -13.35
N PRO A 30 11.95 9.95 -12.35
CA PRO A 30 11.30 8.64 -12.38
C PRO A 30 10.34 8.47 -13.56
N LEU A 31 9.78 9.57 -14.08
CA LEU A 31 8.89 9.55 -15.23
C LEU A 31 9.57 9.06 -16.52
N LYS A 32 10.91 9.06 -16.59
CA LYS A 32 11.63 8.42 -17.70
C LYS A 32 11.39 6.90 -17.76
N LEU A 33 11.04 6.26 -16.64
CA LEU A 33 10.67 4.84 -16.61
C LEU A 33 9.28 4.56 -17.19
N LEU A 34 8.48 5.61 -17.46
CA LEU A 34 7.25 5.52 -18.24
C LEU A 34 7.49 5.58 -19.76
N MET A 35 8.76 5.48 -20.21
CA MET A 35 9.05 5.41 -21.64
C MET A 35 8.47 4.13 -22.30
N PRO A 36 8.15 4.17 -23.61
CA PRO A 36 7.43 3.09 -24.30
C PRO A 36 8.07 1.69 -24.19
N GLN A 37 9.40 1.63 -24.05
CA GLN A 37 10.14 0.37 -23.92
C GLN A 37 9.87 -0.35 -22.58
N HIS A 38 9.69 0.41 -21.50
CA HIS A 38 9.38 -0.10 -20.16
C HIS A 38 7.91 -0.47 -20.03
N ILE A 39 7.02 0.36 -20.61
CA ILE A 39 5.56 0.11 -20.61
C ILE A 39 5.20 -1.25 -21.19
N LYS A 40 5.87 -1.72 -22.26
CA LYS A 40 5.62 -3.06 -22.82
C LYS A 40 5.84 -4.19 -21.81
N ARG A 41 6.85 -4.07 -20.96
CA ARG A 41 7.15 -5.04 -19.90
C ARG A 41 6.10 -5.00 -18.79
N TYR A 42 5.65 -3.80 -18.44
CA TYR A 42 4.55 -3.60 -17.48
C TYR A 42 3.28 -4.29 -17.99
N ILE A 43 2.88 -3.97 -19.23
CA ILE A 43 1.71 -4.57 -19.87
C ILE A 43 1.80 -6.10 -19.86
N LYS A 44 2.93 -6.69 -20.26
CA LYS A 44 3.10 -8.16 -20.25
C LYS A 44 2.91 -8.77 -18.85
N SER A 45 3.47 -8.14 -17.82
CA SER A 45 3.35 -8.61 -16.43
C SER A 45 1.91 -8.50 -15.92
N LEU A 46 1.23 -7.40 -16.26
CA LEU A 46 -0.19 -7.20 -15.95
C LEU A 46 -1.09 -8.21 -16.66
N TRP A 47 -0.82 -8.53 -17.93
CA TRP A 47 -1.55 -9.56 -18.65
C TRP A 47 -1.39 -10.93 -18.00
N LYS A 48 -0.20 -11.30 -17.51
CA LYS A 48 0.01 -12.54 -16.75
C LYS A 48 -0.88 -12.57 -15.50
N LYS A 49 -0.91 -11.49 -14.72
CA LYS A 49 -1.77 -11.35 -13.53
C LYS A 49 -3.26 -11.48 -13.88
N LYS A 50 -3.70 -10.78 -14.93
CA LYS A 50 -5.08 -10.84 -15.44
C LYS A 50 -5.47 -12.24 -15.93
N ALA A 51 -4.58 -12.90 -16.69
CA ALA A 51 -4.81 -14.25 -17.20
C ALA A 51 -4.92 -15.29 -16.08
N ASN A 52 -4.20 -15.10 -14.97
CA ASN A 52 -4.34 -15.93 -13.77
C ASN A 52 -5.66 -15.66 -13.00
N GLY A 53 -6.41 -14.63 -13.38
CA GLY A 53 -7.71 -14.29 -12.80
C GLY A 53 -7.62 -13.39 -11.57
N GLN A 54 -6.50 -12.67 -11.40
CA GLN A 54 -6.36 -11.61 -10.40
C GLN A 54 -6.70 -10.25 -11.05
N PRO A 55 -7.34 -9.32 -10.32
CA PRO A 55 -7.63 -7.99 -10.83
C PRO A 55 -6.33 -7.20 -11.05
N VAL A 56 -6.35 -6.36 -12.09
CA VAL A 56 -5.30 -5.40 -12.40
C VAL A 56 -5.87 -4.01 -12.25
N THR A 57 -5.15 -3.16 -11.54
CA THR A 57 -5.54 -1.79 -11.21
C THR A 57 -4.40 -0.84 -11.57
N PHE A 58 -4.66 0.47 -11.52
CA PHE A 58 -3.60 1.46 -11.75
C PHE A 58 -2.48 1.38 -10.69
N THR A 59 -2.83 0.94 -9.47
CA THR A 59 -1.87 0.66 -8.38
C THR A 59 -0.80 -0.35 -8.79
N ASP A 60 -1.10 -1.31 -9.68
CA ASP A 60 -0.10 -2.23 -10.20
C ASP A 60 0.96 -1.53 -11.06
N ILE A 61 0.54 -0.57 -11.90
CA ILE A 61 1.44 0.22 -12.74
C ILE A 61 2.30 1.13 -11.88
N PHE A 62 1.67 1.84 -10.93
CA PHE A 62 2.38 2.70 -10.00
C PHE A 62 3.38 1.89 -9.14
N GLY A 63 2.99 0.72 -8.65
CA GLY A 63 3.87 -0.18 -7.93
C GLY A 63 5.09 -0.59 -8.76
N MET A 64 4.92 -0.94 -10.04
CA MET A 64 6.04 -1.23 -10.93
C MET A 64 6.98 -0.04 -11.13
N LEU A 65 6.43 1.17 -11.31
CA LEU A 65 7.21 2.40 -11.45
C LEU A 65 8.07 2.68 -10.20
N ILE A 66 7.46 2.59 -9.02
CA ILE A 66 8.16 2.78 -7.74
C ILE A 66 9.20 1.67 -7.54
N GLY A 67 8.87 0.42 -7.87
CA GLY A 67 9.80 -0.70 -7.81
C GLY A 67 11.04 -0.49 -8.68
N GLU A 68 10.87 -0.14 -9.95
CA GLU A 68 12.00 0.11 -10.86
C GLU A 68 12.85 1.31 -10.42
N THR A 69 12.25 2.28 -9.72
CA THR A 69 12.97 3.44 -9.18
C THR A 69 13.75 3.08 -7.91
N LEU A 70 13.12 2.42 -6.95
CA LEU A 70 13.64 2.27 -5.59
C LEU A 70 14.41 0.98 -5.35
N ILE A 71 14.05 -0.11 -6.03
CA ILE A 71 14.65 -1.44 -5.90
C ILE A 71 14.95 -2.08 -7.28
N PRO A 72 15.59 -1.34 -8.21
CA PRO A 72 15.96 -1.90 -9.52
C PRO A 72 16.81 -3.16 -9.36
N GLY A 73 16.51 -4.17 -10.18
CA GLY A 73 17.20 -5.47 -10.12
C GLY A 73 16.78 -6.38 -8.97
N ARG A 74 15.78 -5.99 -8.17
CA ARG A 74 15.21 -6.79 -7.06
C ARG A 74 13.68 -6.76 -7.08
N MET A 75 13.08 -6.70 -8.27
CA MET A 75 11.62 -6.56 -8.47
C MET A 75 10.83 -7.79 -8.01
N ASP A 76 11.50 -8.91 -7.92
CA ASP A 76 11.04 -10.22 -7.50
C ASP A 76 11.12 -10.44 -5.98
N THR A 77 11.63 -9.46 -5.23
CA THR A 77 11.57 -9.47 -3.76
C THR A 77 10.13 -9.54 -3.29
N THR A 78 9.85 -10.30 -2.24
CA THR A 78 8.53 -10.44 -1.63
C THR A 78 8.49 -9.86 -0.21
N LEU A 79 7.34 -9.90 0.46
CA LEU A 79 7.28 -9.49 1.87
C LEU A 79 7.85 -10.59 2.77
N SER A 80 7.54 -11.86 2.45
CA SER A 80 8.06 -13.03 3.16
C SER A 80 9.60 -13.10 3.16
N SER A 81 10.27 -12.69 2.08
CA SER A 81 11.74 -12.73 2.01
C SER A 81 12.41 -11.80 3.03
N MET A 82 11.72 -10.77 3.53
CA MET A 82 12.24 -9.91 4.60
C MET A 82 12.40 -10.63 5.94
N GLN A 83 11.78 -11.80 6.13
CA GLN A 83 11.99 -12.63 7.32
C GLN A 83 13.48 -12.93 7.52
N GLU A 84 14.27 -13.04 6.45
CA GLU A 84 15.72 -13.28 6.54
C GLU A 84 16.45 -12.22 7.35
N LYS A 85 15.97 -10.98 7.34
CA LYS A 85 16.57 -9.85 8.06
C LYS A 85 16.10 -9.78 9.52
N ALA A 86 14.91 -10.27 9.81
CA ALA A 86 14.29 -10.18 11.14
C ALA A 86 14.43 -11.47 11.99
N LYS A 87 14.62 -12.64 11.36
CA LYS A 87 14.56 -13.95 12.03
C LYS A 87 15.51 -14.15 13.22
N LEU A 88 16.67 -13.48 13.21
CA LEU A 88 17.67 -13.57 14.29
C LEU A 88 17.57 -12.39 15.29
N GLY A 89 16.55 -11.52 15.17
CA GLY A 89 16.42 -10.33 16.01
C GLY A 89 17.51 -9.27 15.80
N GLN A 90 18.26 -9.36 14.70
CA GLN A 90 19.34 -8.40 14.36
C GLN A 90 18.79 -7.05 13.89
N CYS A 91 17.55 -7.04 13.38
CA CYS A 91 16.84 -5.84 12.94
C CYS A 91 15.48 -5.76 13.65
N PRO A 92 14.96 -4.55 13.90
CA PRO A 92 13.56 -4.36 14.28
C PRO A 92 12.61 -5.03 13.28
N LEU A 93 11.44 -5.46 13.74
CA LEU A 93 10.42 -6.03 12.85
C LEU A 93 9.83 -4.92 11.97
N PRO A 94 9.90 -5.01 10.63
CA PRO A 94 9.27 -4.00 9.79
C PRO A 94 7.75 -4.22 9.77
N LEU A 95 7.00 -3.15 10.06
CA LEU A 95 5.55 -3.10 9.98
C LEU A 95 5.12 -2.08 8.92
N PHE A 96 4.17 -2.47 8.08
CA PHE A 96 3.56 -1.61 7.07
C PHE A 96 2.05 -1.67 7.21
N THR A 97 1.34 -0.76 6.56
CA THR A 97 -0.12 -0.71 6.66
C THR A 97 -0.81 -0.16 5.43
N CYS A 98 -2.07 -0.55 5.23
CA CYS A 98 -3.00 0.11 4.33
C CYS A 98 -4.40 0.13 4.94
N LEU A 99 -5.33 0.82 4.28
CA LEU A 99 -6.74 0.84 4.66
C LEU A 99 -7.55 -0.12 3.79
N HIS A 100 -8.44 -0.89 4.41
CA HIS A 100 -9.52 -1.59 3.74
C HIS A 100 -10.79 -0.75 3.79
N VAL A 101 -11.24 -0.29 2.62
CA VAL A 101 -12.44 0.57 2.47
C VAL A 101 -13.59 -0.27 1.91
N LYS A 102 -14.75 -0.19 2.56
CA LYS A 102 -15.97 -0.86 2.10
C LYS A 102 -16.67 0.02 1.06
N PRO A 103 -17.19 -0.55 -0.05
CA PRO A 103 -17.72 0.24 -1.18
C PRO A 103 -18.95 1.10 -0.86
N ASN A 104 -19.67 0.82 0.23
CA ASN A 104 -20.93 1.48 0.58
C ASN A 104 -20.82 2.33 1.87
N VAL A 105 -19.60 2.67 2.29
CA VAL A 105 -19.37 3.48 3.49
C VAL A 105 -18.32 4.54 3.18
N SER A 106 -18.54 5.78 3.64
CA SER A 106 -17.56 6.85 3.48
C SER A 106 -16.24 6.46 4.14
N GLU A 107 -15.13 6.59 3.39
CA GLU A 107 -13.76 6.29 3.85
C GLU A 107 -13.41 7.08 5.13
N LEU A 108 -13.93 8.31 5.25
CA LEU A 108 -13.70 9.21 6.38
C LEU A 108 -14.38 8.73 7.68
N MET A 109 -15.41 7.88 7.60
CA MET A 109 -16.11 7.35 8.78
C MET A 109 -15.75 5.89 9.09
N PHE A 110 -15.43 5.06 8.09
CA PHE A 110 -15.17 3.63 8.30
C PHE A 110 -14.11 3.08 7.34
N ALA A 111 -12.89 2.98 7.85
CA ALA A 111 -11.81 2.20 7.25
C ALA A 111 -11.21 1.24 8.29
N ASP A 112 -10.97 0.00 7.88
CA ASP A 112 -10.29 -0.98 8.74
C ASP A 112 -8.80 -1.00 8.39
N TRP A 113 -7.94 -0.84 9.39
CA TRP A 113 -6.50 -0.93 9.22
C TRP A 113 -6.09 -2.37 8.93
N VAL A 114 -5.28 -2.53 7.89
CA VAL A 114 -4.63 -3.79 7.54
C VAL A 114 -3.15 -3.65 7.86
N GLU A 115 -2.63 -4.54 8.69
CA GLU A 115 -1.23 -4.57 9.12
C GLU A 115 -0.46 -5.59 8.29
N PHE A 116 0.79 -5.29 7.98
CA PHE A 116 1.68 -6.12 7.19
C PHE A 116 3.00 -6.27 7.92
N SER A 117 3.41 -7.50 8.16
CA SER A 117 4.76 -7.86 8.60
C SER A 117 5.32 -8.94 7.68
N PRO A 118 6.63 -9.24 7.74
CA PRO A 118 7.20 -10.38 7.04
C PRO A 118 6.57 -11.72 7.41
N TYR A 119 5.86 -11.81 8.55
CA TYR A 119 5.31 -13.07 9.06
C TYR A 119 3.81 -13.22 8.81
N GLU A 120 3.06 -12.13 8.77
CA GLU A 120 1.61 -12.14 8.62
C GLU A 120 1.06 -10.82 8.11
N ILE A 121 -0.11 -10.89 7.50
CA ILE A 121 -0.93 -9.77 7.05
C ILE A 121 -2.33 -9.98 7.61
N GLY A 122 -2.96 -8.93 8.13
CA GLY A 122 -4.30 -9.09 8.68
C GLY A 122 -4.93 -7.82 9.22
N MET A 123 -6.11 -7.99 9.81
CA MET A 123 -6.87 -6.93 10.46
C MET A 123 -6.97 -7.26 11.95
N ALA A 124 -6.18 -6.57 12.77
CA ALA A 124 -6.15 -6.78 14.21
C ALA A 124 -7.53 -6.61 14.86
N LYS A 125 -8.34 -5.66 14.37
CA LYS A 125 -9.73 -5.42 14.80
C LYS A 125 -10.60 -6.69 14.80
N TYR A 126 -10.33 -7.62 13.88
CA TYR A 126 -11.09 -8.86 13.73
C TYR A 126 -10.27 -10.11 14.10
N GLY A 127 -9.05 -9.95 14.61
CA GLY A 127 -8.14 -11.06 14.91
C GLY A 127 -7.88 -11.99 13.72
N THR A 128 -8.03 -11.49 12.49
CA THR A 128 -7.93 -12.31 11.26
C THR A 128 -6.62 -12.02 10.56
N PHE A 129 -5.76 -13.02 10.50
CA PHE A 129 -4.43 -12.94 9.91
C PHE A 129 -4.17 -14.10 8.96
N MET A 130 -3.23 -13.89 8.05
CA MET A 130 -2.80 -14.86 7.05
C MET A 130 -1.31 -14.67 6.75
N ALA A 131 -0.65 -15.73 6.29
CA ALA A 131 0.73 -15.64 5.85
C ALA A 131 0.85 -14.72 4.59
N PRO A 132 1.94 -13.96 4.43
CA PRO A 132 2.10 -13.03 3.30
C PRO A 132 1.96 -13.68 1.93
N GLU A 133 2.40 -14.93 1.78
CA GLU A 133 2.33 -15.68 0.52
C GLU A 133 0.89 -15.96 0.08
N LEU A 134 -0.07 -15.88 1.01
CA LEU A 134 -1.47 -16.10 0.71
C LEU A 134 -2.18 -14.81 0.30
N PHE A 135 -1.60 -13.63 0.55
CA PHE A 135 -2.27 -12.36 0.31
C PHE A 135 -2.54 -12.15 -1.18
N GLY A 136 -3.82 -11.97 -1.53
CA GLY A 136 -4.32 -11.91 -2.90
C GLY A 136 -4.82 -13.24 -3.47
N SER A 137 -4.67 -14.35 -2.73
CA SER A 137 -5.32 -15.65 -3.00
C SER A 137 -6.84 -15.58 -2.79
N LYS A 138 -7.57 -16.54 -3.36
CA LYS A 138 -9.02 -16.65 -3.14
C LYS A 138 -9.30 -17.54 -1.94
N PHE A 139 -10.19 -17.08 -1.08
CA PHE A 139 -10.62 -17.77 0.13
C PHE A 139 -12.11 -18.08 0.10
N PHE A 140 -12.50 -19.18 0.74
CA PHE A 140 -13.87 -19.52 1.05
C PHE A 140 -13.92 -20.13 2.45
N MET A 141 -14.71 -19.52 3.34
CA MET A 141 -14.85 -19.96 4.75
C MET A 141 -13.50 -20.18 5.46
N GLY A 142 -12.56 -19.25 5.30
CA GLY A 142 -11.23 -19.32 5.90
C GLY A 142 -10.25 -20.30 5.22
N SER A 143 -10.68 -21.04 4.20
CA SER A 143 -9.83 -21.98 3.46
C SER A 143 -9.41 -21.39 2.11
N VAL A 144 -8.16 -21.64 1.71
CA VAL A 144 -7.63 -21.22 0.40
C VAL A 144 -8.25 -22.09 -0.70
N VAL A 145 -9.09 -21.51 -1.57
CA VAL A 145 -9.69 -22.23 -2.72
C VAL A 145 -8.87 -22.08 -3.99
N LYS A 146 -8.11 -20.99 -4.12
CA LYS A 146 -7.17 -20.79 -5.21
C LYS A 146 -5.97 -20.00 -4.72
N LYS A 147 -4.84 -20.68 -4.59
CA LYS A 147 -3.55 -20.06 -4.25
C LYS A 147 -2.94 -19.41 -5.49
N TYR A 148 -2.43 -18.19 -5.32
CA TYR A 148 -1.57 -17.53 -6.30
C TYR A 148 -0.14 -17.44 -5.77
N ASP A 149 0.79 -17.09 -6.66
CA ASP A 149 2.13 -16.70 -6.25
C ASP A 149 2.05 -15.46 -5.35
N GLU A 150 2.98 -15.34 -4.39
CA GLU A 150 3.06 -14.17 -3.53
C GLU A 150 3.23 -12.91 -4.39
N ASN A 151 2.49 -11.85 -4.04
CA ASN A 151 2.64 -10.60 -4.74
C ASN A 151 4.04 -10.02 -4.50
N PRO A 152 4.70 -9.51 -5.55
CA PRO A 152 6.01 -8.91 -5.39
C PRO A 152 5.92 -7.65 -4.51
N LEU A 153 6.98 -7.33 -3.79
CA LEU A 153 7.04 -6.24 -2.83
C LEU A 153 6.66 -4.88 -3.45
N HIS A 154 7.01 -4.65 -4.70
CA HIS A 154 6.67 -3.40 -5.39
C HIS A 154 5.15 -3.25 -5.61
N TYR A 155 4.39 -4.33 -5.69
CA TYR A 155 2.92 -4.27 -5.69
C TYR A 155 2.41 -3.76 -4.35
N LEU A 156 2.92 -4.29 -3.23
CA LEU A 156 2.56 -3.82 -1.89
C LEU A 156 2.99 -2.37 -1.66
N MET A 157 4.14 -1.95 -2.17
CA MET A 157 4.57 -0.55 -2.17
C MET A 157 3.60 0.35 -2.94
N GLY A 158 3.04 -0.14 -4.04
CA GLY A 158 1.96 0.53 -4.75
C GLY A 158 0.70 0.67 -3.89
N VAL A 159 0.30 -0.38 -3.19
CA VAL A 159 -0.87 -0.39 -2.29
C VAL A 159 -0.68 0.57 -1.11
N TRP A 160 0.48 0.54 -0.44
CA TRP A 160 0.81 1.43 0.68
C TRP A 160 0.94 2.90 0.24
N GLY A 161 1.24 3.15 -1.04
CA GLY A 161 1.35 4.49 -1.63
C GLY A 161 0.23 4.85 -2.60
N SER A 162 -0.93 4.19 -2.51
CA SER A 162 -1.99 4.24 -3.54
C SER A 162 -2.61 5.63 -3.73
N ALA A 163 -2.49 6.55 -2.76
CA ALA A 163 -2.92 7.95 -2.91
C ALA A 163 -2.30 8.62 -4.17
N PHE A 164 -1.03 8.33 -4.48
CA PHE A 164 -0.37 8.84 -5.69
C PHE A 164 -0.86 8.17 -6.98
N SER A 165 -1.42 6.96 -6.87
CA SER A 165 -2.07 6.27 -8.00
C SER A 165 -3.38 6.96 -8.37
N ILE A 166 -4.13 7.45 -7.38
CA ILE A 166 -5.39 8.17 -7.59
C ILE A 166 -5.12 9.55 -8.21
N LEU A 167 -4.13 10.27 -7.68
CA LEU A 167 -3.79 11.63 -8.12
C LEU A 167 -2.79 11.67 -9.29
N PHE A 168 -2.68 10.59 -10.06
CA PHE A 168 -1.61 10.44 -11.04
C PHE A 168 -1.63 11.51 -12.14
N ASN A 169 -2.82 11.98 -12.56
CA ASN A 169 -2.95 13.07 -13.53
C ASN A 169 -2.29 14.37 -13.02
N ARG A 170 -2.40 14.65 -11.72
CA ARG A 170 -1.72 15.76 -11.04
C ARG A 170 -0.21 15.54 -10.96
N VAL A 171 0.22 14.31 -10.73
CA VAL A 171 1.65 13.93 -10.67
C VAL A 171 2.34 14.05 -12.04
N ILE A 172 1.64 13.74 -13.14
CA ILE A 172 2.17 13.90 -14.51
C ILE A 172 2.03 15.34 -15.04
N GLY A 173 1.27 16.20 -14.37
CA GLY A 173 1.08 17.59 -14.80
C GLY A 173 0.22 17.74 -16.06
N VAL A 174 -0.67 16.77 -16.32
CA VAL A 174 -1.68 16.90 -17.37
C VAL A 174 -2.73 17.90 -16.88
N LYS A 175 -2.79 19.11 -17.46
CA LYS A 175 -3.92 20.01 -17.25
C LYS A 175 -5.18 19.30 -17.72
N GLU A 176 -6.17 19.17 -16.85
CA GLU A 176 -7.47 18.60 -17.19
C GLU A 176 -8.11 19.43 -18.31
N THR A 177 -8.14 18.86 -19.52
CA THR A 177 -9.00 19.37 -20.57
C THR A 177 -10.36 18.68 -20.43
N THR A 178 -11.31 19.43 -19.88
CA THR A 178 -12.77 19.24 -19.96
C THR A 178 -13.38 17.95 -19.39
N GLY A 179 -14.04 18.12 -18.24
CA GLY A 179 -15.44 17.73 -18.08
C GLY A 179 -15.72 16.26 -17.80
N CYS A 180 -15.55 15.85 -16.54
CA CYS A 180 -16.38 14.89 -15.79
C CYS A 180 -15.49 14.07 -14.83
N SER A 181 -15.35 14.55 -13.60
CA SER A 181 -15.26 13.74 -12.38
C SER A 181 -15.19 14.74 -11.23
N SER A 182 -16.16 14.76 -10.33
CA SER A 182 -15.99 15.42 -9.03
C SER A 182 -14.74 14.82 -8.38
N THR A 183 -13.71 15.64 -8.16
CA THR A 183 -12.46 15.20 -7.56
C THR A 183 -12.64 15.13 -6.05
N MET A 184 -11.95 14.20 -5.37
CA MET A 184 -11.92 14.14 -3.90
C MET A 184 -11.48 15.47 -3.25
N GLU A 185 -10.85 16.37 -4.01
CA GLU A 185 -10.48 17.72 -3.59
C GLU A 185 -11.73 18.58 -3.30
N GLU A 186 -12.80 18.46 -4.12
CA GLU A 186 -14.09 19.11 -3.83
C GLU A 186 -14.78 18.51 -2.59
N GLU A 187 -14.60 17.22 -2.32
CA GLU A 187 -15.13 16.58 -1.10
C GLU A 187 -14.33 16.94 0.16
N LEU A 188 -13.01 17.09 0.04
CA LEU A 188 -12.11 17.50 1.14
C LEU A 188 -12.30 18.99 1.49
N GLU A 189 -12.54 19.86 0.51
CA GLU A 189 -12.85 21.29 0.73
C GLU A 189 -14.20 21.51 1.42
N GLN A 190 -15.12 20.55 1.34
CA GLN A 190 -16.43 20.61 2.00
C GLN A 190 -16.39 20.13 3.47
N ILE A 191 -15.27 19.62 3.95
CA ILE A 191 -15.13 19.14 5.34
C ILE A 191 -14.92 20.35 6.26
N LYS A 192 -16.00 20.76 6.95
CA LYS A 192 -15.90 21.70 8.07
C LYS A 192 -15.25 21.03 9.29
N PRO A 193 -14.41 21.74 10.07
CA PRO A 193 -13.69 21.19 11.23
C PRO A 193 -14.61 20.60 12.33
N GLU A 194 -15.87 21.00 12.37
CA GLU A 194 -16.90 20.46 13.28
C GLU A 194 -17.22 18.98 13.02
N HIS A 195 -16.92 18.43 11.84
CA HIS A 195 -17.11 17.00 11.52
C HIS A 195 -15.92 16.12 11.93
N ILE A 196 -14.76 16.72 12.26
CA ILE A 196 -13.53 15.99 12.60
C ILE A 196 -13.43 15.73 14.11
N LEU A 197 -13.97 16.64 14.94
CA LEU A 197 -14.17 16.38 16.36
C LEU A 197 -15.52 15.69 16.54
N GLY A 198 -15.50 14.40 16.86
CA GLY A 198 -16.67 13.75 17.42
C GLY A 198 -17.18 14.56 18.61
N ASN A 199 -18.49 14.83 18.65
CA ASN A 199 -19.15 15.37 19.84
C ASN A 199 -19.07 14.33 20.97
N ASP A 200 -17.96 14.31 21.70
CA ASP A 200 -17.79 13.56 22.96
C ASP A 200 -18.31 14.36 24.18
N THR A 201 -19.37 15.14 23.99
CA THR A 201 -20.03 15.84 25.10
C THR A 201 -21.53 15.82 24.89
N THR A 202 -22.18 14.74 25.30
CA THR A 202 -23.41 14.73 26.12
C THR A 202 -23.90 13.29 26.26
N ASP A 203 -23.43 12.57 27.27
CA ASP A 203 -24.15 11.39 27.80
C ASP A 203 -23.89 11.18 29.30
N ASN A 204 -23.57 12.26 30.03
CA ASN A 204 -23.30 12.19 31.47
C ASN A 204 -24.28 13.00 32.34
N GLU A 205 -25.45 13.38 31.81
CA GLU A 205 -26.46 14.15 32.58
C GLU A 205 -27.77 13.38 32.89
N GLU A 206 -27.96 12.14 32.41
CA GLU A 206 -29.17 11.38 32.75
C GLU A 206 -29.07 10.55 34.05
N GLU A 207 -27.89 10.41 34.67
CA GLU A 207 -27.73 9.59 35.89
C GLU A 207 -27.83 10.37 37.23
N GLN A 208 -28.00 11.70 37.21
CA GLN A 208 -28.15 12.51 38.44
C GLN A 208 -29.59 12.94 38.78
N ARG A 209 -30.61 12.49 38.05
CA ARG A 209 -32.03 12.75 38.38
C ARG A 209 -32.81 11.58 38.99
N ARG A 210 -32.11 10.54 39.45
CA ARG A 210 -32.70 9.44 40.25
C ARG A 210 -32.07 9.29 41.64
N MET A 211 -31.76 10.39 42.31
CA MET A 211 -31.71 10.45 43.78
C MET A 211 -32.13 11.84 44.22
N GLY A 212 -33.39 11.95 44.63
CA GLY A 212 -34.04 13.17 45.13
C GLY A 212 -35.48 12.84 45.49
#